data_AF-A0A7J3CAG6-F1
#
_entry.id   AF-A0A7J3CAG6-F1
#
_cell.length_a   1.000
_cell.length_b   1.000
_cell.length_c   1.000
_cell.angle_alpha   90.00
_cell.angle_beta   90.00
_cell.angle_gamma   90.00
#
_symmetry.space_group_name_H-M   'P 1'
#
loop_
_entity.id
_entity.type
_entity.pdbx_description
1 polymer ?
#
loop_
_entity_poly.entity_id
_entity_poly.type
_entity_poly.pdbx_seq_one_letter_code
_entity_poly.pdbx_strand_id
1 'polypeptide(L)'
;MNGYDIIVAGAGISGATAAAMAGKMGKNVLLLDRNSADEPGKKTVWGWVCGDAVARSHISYVQKNLGNTFSDSSLGLKVDGVMALSPDLGYKLPFEGEGYSLERPLFAAELYNLAMKNGAEFKGRFNVEGPIIEDNKVTGVYGKNEKGEEEKIHGEVVIDALGIASLLRRKLPENPYIDREIDYEDLELTGRFIYKTDGSFKDLKYYDSKNALI
;
A
#
# COMPACT_ATOMS: atom_id res chain seq x y z
N MET A 1 -25.85 -14.90 11.33
CA MET A 1 -25.39 -13.52 11.16
C MET A 1 -24.52 -13.51 9.92
N ASN A 2 -24.89 -12.72 8.90
CA ASN A 2 -24.09 -12.59 7.66
C ASN A 2 -22.88 -11.72 7.96
N GLY A 3 -21.79 -12.33 8.43
CA GLY A 3 -20.49 -11.67 8.58
C GLY A 3 -19.78 -11.51 7.24
N TYR A 4 -18.65 -10.81 7.25
CA TYR A 4 -17.73 -10.80 6.12
C TYR A 4 -16.89 -12.08 6.12
N ASP A 5 -16.63 -12.65 4.94
CA ASP A 5 -15.67 -13.74 4.82
C ASP A 5 -14.27 -13.21 5.16
N ILE A 6 -13.96 -12.00 4.68
CA ILE A 6 -12.65 -11.37 4.84
C ILE A 6 -12.81 -9.89 5.22
N ILE A 7 -12.16 -9.48 6.30
CA ILE A 7 -11.93 -8.06 6.63
C ILE A 7 -10.50 -7.71 6.27
N VAL A 8 -10.30 -6.67 5.47
CA VAL A 8 -8.99 -6.12 5.12
C VAL A 8 -8.83 -4.77 5.82
N ALA A 9 -7.87 -4.69 6.74
CA ALA A 9 -7.61 -3.46 7.49
C ALA A 9 -6.51 -2.64 6.81
N GLY A 10 -6.88 -1.55 6.13
CA GLY A 10 -6.01 -0.63 5.41
C GLY A 10 -6.16 -0.73 3.89
N ALA A 11 -6.45 0.37 3.20
CA ALA A 11 -6.64 0.45 1.74
C ALA A 11 -5.39 0.93 0.99
N GLY A 12 -4.20 0.67 1.54
CA GLY A 12 -2.92 0.83 0.84
C GLY A 12 -2.77 -0.15 -0.33
N ILE A 13 -1.57 -0.21 -0.94
CA ILE A 13 -1.29 -1.14 -2.06
C ILE A 13 -1.63 -2.58 -1.70
N SER A 14 -1.14 -3.06 -0.55
CA SER A 14 -1.34 -4.43 -0.10
C SER A 14 -2.81 -4.74 0.14
N GLY A 15 -3.51 -3.89 0.90
CA GLY A 15 -4.91 -4.14 1.25
C GLY A 15 -5.88 -3.96 0.08
N ALA A 16 -5.71 -2.94 -0.76
CA ALA A 16 -6.53 -2.80 -1.97
C ALA A 16 -6.31 -3.98 -2.94
N THR A 17 -5.07 -4.45 -3.09
CA THR A 17 -4.77 -5.64 -3.91
C THR A 17 -5.39 -6.91 -3.32
N ALA A 18 -5.29 -7.11 -2.01
CA ALA A 18 -5.89 -8.25 -1.31
C ALA A 18 -7.41 -8.25 -1.43
N ALA A 19 -8.05 -7.10 -1.19
CA ALA A 19 -9.49 -6.94 -1.33
C ALA A 19 -9.95 -7.16 -2.78
N ALA A 20 -9.22 -6.64 -3.77
CA ALA A 20 -9.53 -6.87 -5.18
C ALA A 20 -9.43 -8.35 -5.57
N MET A 21 -8.43 -9.07 -5.08
CA MET A 21 -8.31 -10.50 -5.34
C MET A 21 -9.43 -11.30 -4.66
N ALA A 22 -9.67 -11.04 -3.37
CA ALA A 22 -10.70 -11.72 -2.60
C ALA A 22 -12.10 -11.50 -3.19
N GLY A 23 -12.43 -10.26 -3.57
CA GLY A 23 -13.68 -9.92 -4.26
C GLY A 23 -13.79 -10.64 -5.61
N LYS A 24 -12.70 -10.69 -6.39
CA LYS A 24 -12.66 -11.43 -7.67
C LYS A 24 -12.97 -12.93 -7.48
N MET A 25 -12.60 -13.49 -6.34
CA MET A 25 -12.91 -14.88 -5.96
C MET A 25 -14.34 -15.06 -5.42
N GLY A 26 -15.17 -14.02 -5.44
CA GLY A 26 -16.57 -14.06 -5.00
C GLY A 26 -16.77 -14.05 -3.49
N LYS A 27 -15.78 -13.58 -2.72
CA LYS A 27 -15.88 -13.46 -1.26
C LYS A 27 -16.61 -12.20 -0.84
N ASN A 28 -17.30 -12.27 0.30
CA ASN A 28 -17.86 -11.09 0.96
C ASN A 28 -16.74 -10.36 1.71
N VAL A 29 -16.26 -9.24 1.16
CA VAL A 29 -15.05 -8.54 1.64
C VAL A 29 -15.41 -7.16 2.16
N LEU A 30 -14.92 -6.83 3.35
CA LEU A 30 -14.89 -5.46 3.86
C LEU A 30 -13.47 -4.90 3.81
N LEU A 31 -13.28 -3.78 3.12
CA LEU A 31 -12.06 -3.00 3.12
C LEU A 31 -12.23 -1.78 4.04
N LEU A 32 -11.39 -1.69 5.07
CA LEU A 32 -11.37 -0.59 6.03
C LEU A 32 -10.22 0.36 5.74
N ASP A 33 -10.42 1.67 5.94
CA ASP A 33 -9.33 2.63 6.00
C ASP A 33 -9.71 3.82 6.89
N ARG A 34 -8.72 4.42 7.54
CA ARG A 34 -8.91 5.67 8.31
C ARG A 34 -9.14 6.87 7.40
N ASN A 35 -8.67 6.79 6.16
CA ASN A 35 -8.90 7.80 5.13
C ASN A 35 -10.26 7.59 4.48
N SER A 36 -10.75 8.60 3.76
CA SER A 36 -11.96 8.52 2.96
C SER A 36 -11.70 7.89 1.58
N ALA A 37 -12.78 7.63 0.84
CA ALA A 37 -12.73 6.99 -0.47
C ALA A 37 -12.02 7.83 -1.56
N ASP A 38 -11.91 9.15 -1.35
CA ASP A 38 -11.17 10.08 -2.21
C ASP A 38 -9.65 10.04 -1.98
N GLU A 39 -9.20 9.53 -0.82
CA GLU A 39 -7.78 9.41 -0.49
C GLU A 39 -7.39 8.01 0.04
N PRO A 40 -7.73 6.92 -0.69
CA PRO A 40 -7.56 5.57 -0.19
C PRO A 40 -6.08 5.24 0.01
N GLY A 41 -5.74 4.63 1.16
CA GLY A 41 -4.37 4.18 1.44
C GLY A 41 -3.35 5.31 1.64
N LYS A 42 -3.81 6.54 1.90
CA LYS A 42 -2.93 7.66 2.26
C LYS A 42 -2.16 7.32 3.54
N LYS A 43 -0.82 7.32 3.44
CA LYS A 43 0.07 6.83 4.51
C LYS A 43 0.20 7.81 5.67
N THR A 44 0.18 9.11 5.39
CA THR A 44 0.34 10.18 6.39
C THR A 44 -0.51 11.38 6.01
N VAL A 45 -0.60 12.37 6.89
CA VAL A 45 -1.22 13.67 6.55
C VAL A 45 -0.54 14.36 5.35
N TRP A 46 0.72 14.02 5.06
CA TRP A 46 1.50 14.54 3.93
C TRP A 46 1.31 13.74 2.63
N GLY A 47 0.42 12.75 2.62
CA GLY A 47 0.07 11.97 1.42
C GLY A 47 0.63 10.55 1.39
N TRP A 48 0.75 10.01 0.18
CA TRP A 48 1.25 8.67 -0.12
C TRP A 48 2.78 8.64 -0.19
N VAL A 49 3.44 8.83 0.94
CA VAL A 49 4.90 8.94 1.02
C VAL A 49 5.59 7.65 0.55
N CYS A 50 6.31 7.73 -0.56
CA CYS A 50 7.05 6.63 -1.20
C CYS A 50 8.01 7.23 -2.25
N GLY A 51 9.08 6.52 -2.60
CA GLY A 51 9.96 6.85 -3.73
C GLY A 51 9.36 6.46 -5.09
N ASP A 52 8.20 5.81 -5.07
CA ASP A 52 7.32 5.51 -6.21
C ASP A 52 7.90 4.62 -7.32
N ALA A 53 9.14 4.16 -7.19
CA ALA A 53 9.77 3.20 -8.09
C ALA A 53 9.23 1.77 -7.90
N VAL A 54 8.87 1.11 -9.00
CA VAL A 54 8.44 -0.30 -9.02
C VAL A 54 8.89 -0.99 -10.31
N ALA A 55 9.32 -2.25 -10.20
CA ALA A 55 9.68 -3.05 -11.38
C ALA A 55 8.45 -3.41 -12.22
N ARG A 56 8.61 -3.42 -13.55
CA ARG A 56 7.55 -3.79 -14.50
C ARG A 56 7.02 -5.21 -14.27
N SER A 57 7.87 -6.11 -13.79
CA SER A 57 7.50 -7.50 -13.47
C SER A 57 6.40 -7.57 -12.41
N HIS A 58 6.44 -6.74 -11.36
CA HIS A 58 5.41 -6.69 -10.32
C HIS A 58 4.09 -6.13 -10.85
N ILE A 59 4.14 -5.07 -11.66
CA ILE A 59 2.96 -4.51 -12.32
C ILE A 59 2.30 -5.57 -13.22
N SER A 60 3.10 -6.24 -14.05
CA SER A 60 2.63 -7.32 -14.94
C SER A 60 2.03 -8.48 -14.15
N TYR A 61 2.63 -8.85 -13.01
CA TYR A 61 2.11 -9.88 -12.13
C TYR A 61 0.73 -9.52 -11.57
N VAL A 62 0.56 -8.30 -11.05
CA VAL A 62 -0.73 -7.84 -10.51
C VAL A 62 -1.78 -7.80 -11.61
N GLN A 63 -1.46 -7.22 -12.77
CA GLN A 63 -2.35 -7.15 -13.93
C GLN A 63 -2.83 -8.52 -14.40
N LYS A 64 -1.91 -9.49 -14.54
CA LYS A 64 -2.24 -10.85 -14.96
C LYS A 64 -3.19 -11.53 -13.97
N ASN A 65 -2.91 -11.43 -12.68
CA ASN A 65 -3.66 -12.15 -11.65
C ASN A 65 -5.03 -11.50 -11.39
N LEU A 66 -5.11 -10.17 -11.38
CA LEU A 66 -6.38 -9.45 -11.22
C LEU A 66 -7.17 -9.36 -12.52
N GLY A 67 -6.53 -9.49 -13.69
CA GLY A 67 -7.17 -9.35 -14.98
C GLY A 67 -7.49 -7.89 -15.30
N ASN A 68 -6.57 -6.98 -14.99
CA ASN A 68 -6.71 -5.53 -15.20
C ASN A 68 -5.54 -4.94 -15.99
N THR A 69 -5.70 -3.67 -16.37
CA THR A 69 -4.63 -2.83 -16.90
C THR A 69 -4.61 -1.53 -16.13
N PHE A 70 -3.42 -1.08 -15.73
CA PHE A 70 -3.24 0.23 -15.11
C PHE A 70 -3.05 1.29 -16.18
N SER A 71 -3.57 2.50 -15.94
CA SER A 71 -3.39 3.60 -16.91
C SER A 71 -1.94 4.07 -16.99
N ASP A 72 -1.52 4.56 -18.15
CA ASP A 72 -0.22 5.21 -18.30
C ASP A 72 -0.07 6.39 -17.32
N SER A 73 -1.15 7.13 -17.03
CA SER A 73 -1.10 8.22 -16.05
C SER A 73 -0.84 7.73 -14.63
N SER A 74 -1.37 6.57 -14.23
CA SER A 74 -1.08 6.00 -12.90
C SER A 74 0.32 5.39 -12.81
N LEU A 75 0.80 4.83 -13.92
CA LEU A 75 2.14 4.26 -14.02
C LEU A 75 3.22 5.35 -14.09
N GLY A 76 2.87 6.59 -14.43
CA GLY A 76 3.79 7.72 -14.40
C GLY A 76 4.93 7.57 -15.40
N LEU A 77 6.16 7.73 -14.92
CA LEU A 77 7.35 7.71 -15.79
C LEU A 77 7.88 6.29 -15.95
N LYS A 78 8.18 5.89 -17.19
CA LYS A 78 8.91 4.65 -17.47
C LYS A 78 10.39 4.85 -17.19
N VAL A 79 11.02 3.86 -16.59
CA VAL A 79 12.48 3.81 -16.39
C VAL A 79 13.03 2.51 -16.97
N ASP A 80 14.21 2.59 -17.57
CA ASP A 80 14.93 1.46 -18.18
C ASP A 80 15.74 0.66 -17.12
N GLY A 81 16.02 1.30 -15.98
CA GLY A 81 16.80 0.72 -14.90
C GLY A 81 17.09 1.69 -13.76
N VAL A 82 18.04 1.29 -12.92
CA VAL A 82 18.55 2.07 -11.79
C VAL A 82 20.04 2.29 -11.96
N MET A 83 20.53 3.49 -11.66
CA MET A 83 21.93 3.84 -11.68
C MET A 83 22.39 4.13 -10.25
N ALA A 84 23.24 3.26 -9.69
CA ALA A 84 23.86 3.52 -8.40
C ALA A 84 25.08 4.42 -8.56
N LEU A 85 25.13 5.49 -7.78
CA LEU A 85 26.19 6.50 -7.82
C LEU A 85 27.08 6.38 -6.58
N SER A 86 28.39 6.48 -6.77
CA SER A 86 29.31 6.62 -5.62
C SER A 86 29.06 7.93 -4.88
N PRO A 87 29.42 8.03 -3.58
CA PRO A 87 29.22 9.26 -2.80
C PRO A 87 29.84 10.53 -3.40
N ASP A 88 30.93 10.39 -4.17
CA ASP A 88 31.59 11.49 -4.88
C ASP A 88 31.03 11.76 -6.30
N LEU A 89 30.00 10.99 -6.71
CA LEU A 89 29.36 11.02 -8.02
C LEU A 89 30.33 10.77 -9.20
N GLY A 90 31.49 10.19 -8.91
CA GLY A 90 32.54 9.91 -9.90
C GLY A 90 32.36 8.56 -10.60
N TYR A 91 31.73 7.60 -9.93
CA TYR A 91 31.47 6.25 -10.44
C TYR A 91 29.97 5.98 -10.54
N LYS A 92 29.59 5.25 -11.59
CA LYS A 92 28.20 4.84 -11.84
C LYS A 92 28.14 3.35 -12.12
N LEU A 93 27.23 2.66 -11.43
CA LEU A 93 26.97 1.23 -11.62
C LEU A 93 25.53 1.03 -12.12
N PRO A 94 25.33 0.59 -13.37
CA PRO A 94 24.00 0.37 -13.91
C PRO A 94 23.40 -0.96 -13.42
N PHE A 95 22.12 -0.92 -13.07
CA PHE A 95 21.24 -2.06 -12.84
C PHE A 95 20.13 -2.03 -13.88
N GLU A 96 20.19 -2.95 -14.83
CA GLU A 96 19.15 -3.08 -15.87
C GLU A 96 17.86 -3.63 -15.28
N GLY A 97 16.72 -3.07 -15.70
CA GLY A 97 15.42 -3.54 -15.27
C GLY A 97 14.33 -2.50 -15.52
N GLU A 98 13.47 -2.78 -16.50
CA GLU A 98 12.37 -1.88 -16.80
C GLU A 98 11.42 -1.74 -15.60
N GLY A 99 10.96 -0.51 -15.38
CA GLY A 99 10.09 -0.18 -14.29
C GLY A 99 9.33 1.11 -14.51
N TYR A 100 8.74 1.58 -13.42
CA TYR A 100 7.92 2.76 -13.38
C TYR A 100 8.22 3.58 -12.14
N SER A 101 8.24 4.90 -12.26
CA SER A 101 8.04 5.83 -11.17
C SER A 101 6.57 6.24 -11.19
N LEU A 102 5.79 5.66 -10.28
CA LEU A 102 4.33 5.76 -10.26
C LEU A 102 3.83 7.16 -9.91
N GLU A 103 2.68 7.54 -10.48
CA GLU A 103 1.85 8.60 -9.90
C GLU A 103 1.05 8.03 -8.75
N ARG A 104 1.66 8.03 -7.56
CA ARG A 104 1.22 7.22 -6.43
C ARG A 104 -0.25 7.43 -6.03
N PRO A 105 -0.82 8.65 -5.95
CA PRO A 105 -2.23 8.82 -5.64
C PRO A 105 -3.15 8.18 -6.70
N LEU A 106 -2.84 8.36 -7.99
CA LEU A 106 -3.62 7.78 -9.08
C LEU A 106 -3.55 6.25 -9.07
N PHE A 107 -2.36 5.69 -8.86
CA PHE A 107 -2.18 4.24 -8.77
C PHE A 107 -2.90 3.64 -7.55
N ALA A 108 -2.93 4.35 -6.41
CA ALA A 108 -3.71 3.92 -5.24
C ALA A 108 -5.21 3.90 -5.56
N ALA A 109 -5.72 4.95 -6.21
CA ALA A 109 -7.12 5.06 -6.59
C ALA A 109 -7.53 3.97 -7.60
N GLU A 110 -6.69 3.64 -8.58
CA GLU A 110 -6.99 2.55 -9.53
C GLU A 110 -7.08 1.17 -8.86
N LEU A 111 -6.14 0.85 -7.96
CA LEU A 111 -6.21 -0.40 -7.18
C LEU A 111 -7.43 -0.45 -6.26
N TYR A 112 -7.75 0.66 -5.60
CA TYR A 112 -8.96 0.79 -4.78
C TYR A 112 -10.23 0.59 -5.61
N ASN A 113 -10.34 1.27 -6.76
CA ASN A 113 -11.49 1.16 -7.65
C ASN A 113 -11.64 -0.27 -8.21
N LEU A 114 -10.52 -0.96 -8.45
CA LEU A 114 -10.54 -2.36 -8.84
C LEU A 114 -11.08 -3.26 -7.72
N ALA A 115 -10.76 -2.98 -6.45
CA ALA A 115 -11.36 -3.68 -5.32
C ALA A 115 -12.87 -3.50 -5.27
N MET A 116 -13.35 -2.27 -5.44
CA MET A 116 -14.79 -1.97 -5.47
C MET A 116 -15.49 -2.64 -6.65
N LYS A 117 -14.88 -2.58 -7.84
CA LYS A 117 -15.38 -3.25 -9.04
C LYS A 117 -15.51 -4.77 -8.86
N ASN A 118 -14.60 -5.36 -8.09
CA ASN A 118 -14.62 -6.78 -7.78
C ASN A 118 -15.54 -7.15 -6.62
N GLY A 119 -16.33 -6.20 -6.09
CA GLY A 119 -17.39 -6.47 -5.11
C GLY A 119 -16.98 -6.34 -3.65
N ALA A 120 -15.79 -5.81 -3.34
CA ALA A 120 -15.47 -5.45 -1.96
C ALA A 120 -16.30 -4.22 -1.52
N GLU A 121 -16.79 -4.25 -0.29
CA GLU A 121 -17.39 -3.10 0.37
C GLU A 121 -16.28 -2.23 0.99
N PHE A 122 -16.44 -0.91 0.96
CA PHE A 122 -15.49 -0.01 1.60
C PHE A 122 -16.14 0.77 2.74
N LYS A 123 -15.46 0.77 3.89
CA LYS A 123 -15.78 1.64 5.03
C LYS A 123 -14.56 2.50 5.35
N GLY A 124 -14.55 3.69 4.76
CA GLY A 124 -13.58 4.74 5.05
C GLY A 124 -13.87 5.45 6.37
N ARG A 125 -12.95 6.33 6.78
CA ARG A 125 -13.03 7.09 8.04
C ARG A 125 -13.24 6.18 9.26
N PHE A 126 -12.67 4.99 9.19
CA PHE A 126 -12.72 3.99 10.25
C PHE A 126 -11.32 3.76 10.80
N ASN A 127 -11.10 4.16 12.05
CA ASN A 127 -9.81 3.97 12.70
C ASN A 127 -9.78 2.61 13.41
N VAL A 128 -9.17 1.60 12.78
CA VAL A 128 -8.98 0.27 13.39
C VAL A 128 -8.07 0.39 14.61
N GLU A 129 -8.55 -0.04 15.77
CA GLU A 129 -7.82 0.07 17.03
C GLU A 129 -7.28 -1.27 17.53
N GLY A 130 -7.82 -2.42 17.09
CA GLY A 130 -7.29 -3.73 17.46
C GLY A 130 -8.12 -4.91 16.94
N PRO A 131 -7.63 -6.15 17.15
CA PRO A 131 -8.35 -7.36 16.78
C PRO A 131 -9.42 -7.71 17.82
N ILE A 132 -10.49 -8.36 17.39
CA ILE A 132 -11.41 -9.10 18.28
C ILE A 132 -10.88 -10.52 18.37
N ILE A 133 -10.70 -11.04 19.60
CA ILE A 133 -10.15 -12.37 19.84
C ILE A 133 -11.12 -13.15 20.72
N GLU A 134 -11.55 -14.29 20.21
CA GLU A 134 -12.46 -15.22 20.88
C GLU A 134 -11.88 -16.62 20.70
N ASP A 135 -11.81 -17.41 21.78
CA ASP A 135 -11.28 -18.79 21.77
C ASP A 135 -9.91 -18.94 21.06
N ASN A 136 -8.98 -18.00 21.34
CA ASN A 136 -7.64 -17.91 20.72
C ASN A 136 -7.65 -17.73 19.18
N LYS A 137 -8.76 -17.26 18.60
CA LYS A 137 -8.89 -16.95 17.19
C LYS A 137 -9.24 -15.47 17.01
N VAL A 138 -8.66 -14.84 15.99
CA VAL A 138 -9.11 -13.52 15.54
C VAL A 138 -10.46 -13.70 14.82
N THR A 139 -11.51 -13.06 15.33
CA THR A 139 -12.88 -13.15 14.79
C THR A 139 -13.41 -11.82 14.27
N GLY A 140 -12.55 -10.81 14.16
CA GLY A 140 -12.92 -9.49 13.65
C GLY A 140 -11.95 -8.39 14.08
N VAL A 141 -12.41 -7.16 13.95
CA VAL A 141 -11.69 -5.96 14.38
C VAL A 141 -12.63 -5.02 15.13
N TYR A 142 -12.06 -4.26 16.06
CA TYR A 142 -12.75 -3.12 16.68
C TYR A 142 -12.01 -1.83 16.36
N GLY A 143 -12.75 -0.73 16.35
CA GLY A 143 -12.21 0.58 16.04
C GLY A 143 -13.22 1.68 16.28
N LYS A 144 -12.90 2.88 15.78
CA LYS A 144 -13.78 4.04 15.86
C LYS A 144 -14.29 4.45 14.48
N ASN A 145 -15.59 4.69 14.39
CA ASN A 145 -16.21 5.25 13.18
C ASN A 145 -15.94 6.76 13.05
N GLU A 146 -16.47 7.40 12.01
CA GLU A 146 -16.29 8.84 11.75
C GLU A 146 -16.78 9.74 12.90
N LYS A 147 -17.75 9.26 13.69
CA LYS A 147 -18.28 9.98 14.87
C LYS A 147 -17.42 9.78 16.12
N GLY A 148 -16.39 8.95 16.06
CA GLY A 148 -15.56 8.56 17.19
C GLY A 148 -16.18 7.50 18.09
N GLU A 149 -17.29 6.89 17.68
CA GLU A 149 -17.98 5.83 18.42
C GLU A 149 -17.27 4.49 18.20
N GLU A 150 -17.16 3.69 19.26
CA GLU A 150 -16.61 2.33 19.16
C GLU A 150 -17.56 1.44 18.36
N GLU A 151 -17.01 0.70 17.41
CA GLU A 151 -17.74 -0.25 16.58
C GLU A 151 -16.92 -1.54 16.44
N LYS A 152 -17.61 -2.68 16.51
CA LYS A 152 -17.05 -4.03 16.37
C LYS A 152 -17.57 -4.65 15.09
N ILE A 153 -16.67 -5.17 14.27
CA ILE A 153 -16.99 -5.77 12.98
C ILE A 153 -16.39 -7.17 12.95
N HIS A 154 -17.25 -8.17 12.79
CA HIS A 154 -16.85 -9.58 12.77
C HIS A 154 -16.63 -10.09 11.34
N GLY A 155 -15.66 -10.97 11.18
CA GLY A 155 -15.37 -11.66 9.93
C GLY A 155 -14.57 -12.95 10.16
N GLU A 156 -14.57 -13.84 9.18
CA GLU A 156 -13.94 -15.16 9.33
C GLU A 156 -12.41 -15.09 9.31
N VAL A 157 -11.86 -14.18 8.50
CA VAL A 157 -10.43 -13.92 8.33
C VAL A 157 -10.17 -12.41 8.35
N VAL A 158 -9.12 -11.98 9.06
CA VAL A 158 -8.64 -10.59 9.06
C VAL A 158 -7.28 -10.52 8.37
N ILE A 159 -7.16 -9.66 7.37
CA ILE A 159 -5.90 -9.31 6.70
C ILE A 159 -5.42 -7.98 7.28
N ASP A 160 -4.30 -8.02 8.00
CA ASP A 160 -3.63 -6.82 8.49
C ASP A 160 -2.81 -6.16 7.36
N ALA A 161 -3.32 -5.05 6.84
CA ALA A 161 -2.68 -4.21 5.82
C ALA A 161 -2.51 -2.75 6.28
N LEU A 162 -2.44 -2.51 7.61
CA LEU A 162 -2.32 -1.16 8.20
C LEU A 162 -0.89 -0.59 8.10
N GLY A 163 0.06 -1.38 7.57
CA GLY A 163 1.44 -0.98 7.36
C GLY A 163 2.24 -0.92 8.67
N ILE A 164 3.28 -0.08 8.69
CA ILE A 164 4.25 -0.01 9.79
C ILE A 164 3.60 0.31 11.15
N ALA A 165 2.51 1.07 11.14
CA ALA A 165 1.81 1.52 12.34
C ALA A 165 0.66 0.60 12.77
N SER A 166 0.59 -0.65 12.27
CA SER A 166 -0.52 -1.54 12.60
C SER A 166 -0.68 -1.75 14.10
N LEU A 167 -1.91 -1.53 14.57
CA LEU A 167 -2.34 -1.89 15.92
C LEU A 167 -2.82 -3.35 16.00
N LEU A 168 -3.14 -3.99 14.87
CA LEU A 168 -3.64 -5.36 14.87
C LEU A 168 -2.58 -6.32 15.41
N ARG A 169 -1.43 -6.42 14.74
CA ARG A 169 -0.34 -7.29 15.20
C ARG A 169 0.18 -6.93 16.60
N ARG A 170 0.27 -5.64 16.93
CA ARG A 170 0.78 -5.16 18.24
C ARG A 170 -0.10 -5.62 19.41
N LYS A 171 -1.41 -5.66 19.19
CA LYS A 171 -2.41 -6.06 20.20
C LYS A 171 -2.77 -7.54 20.18
N LEU A 172 -2.09 -8.36 19.38
CA LEU A 172 -2.19 -9.81 19.55
C LEU A 172 -1.61 -10.24 20.90
N PRO A 173 -2.09 -11.35 21.49
CA PRO A 173 -1.42 -12.02 22.60
C PRO A 173 0.00 -12.41 22.21
N GLU A 174 0.85 -12.62 23.21
CA GLU A 174 2.17 -13.19 22.98
C GLU A 174 2.05 -14.53 22.26
N ASN A 175 2.77 -14.68 21.16
CA ASN A 175 2.72 -15.85 20.31
C ASN A 175 4.06 -15.98 19.54
N PRO A 176 4.45 -17.21 19.15
CA PRO A 176 5.71 -17.45 18.45
C PRO A 176 5.61 -17.29 16.92
N TYR A 177 4.48 -16.83 16.38
CA TYR A 177 4.18 -16.88 14.94
C TYR A 177 4.21 -15.52 14.25
N ILE A 178 3.90 -14.44 14.98
CA ILE A 178 3.76 -13.10 14.44
C ILE A 178 4.57 -12.14 15.30
N ASP A 179 5.56 -11.48 14.69
CA ASP A 179 6.27 -10.38 15.30
C ASP A 179 5.31 -9.22 15.56
N ARG A 180 5.16 -8.89 16.84
CA ARG A 180 4.21 -7.86 17.29
C ARG A 180 4.80 -6.46 17.16
N GLU A 181 6.10 -6.36 17.33
CA GLU A 181 6.88 -5.12 17.26
C GLU A 181 7.98 -5.27 16.21
N ILE A 182 8.55 -4.15 15.78
CA ILE A 182 9.68 -4.12 14.85
C ILE A 182 10.79 -3.42 15.59
N ASP A 183 11.98 -4.02 15.60
CA ASP A 183 13.14 -3.39 16.21
C ASP A 183 13.39 -2.04 15.55
N TYR A 184 13.74 -1.04 16.35
CA TYR A 184 14.06 0.27 15.82
C TYR A 184 15.30 0.22 14.92
N GLU A 185 16.24 -0.69 15.17
CA GLU A 185 17.43 -0.88 14.32
C GLU A 185 17.08 -1.42 12.92
N ASP A 186 15.91 -2.04 12.76
CA ASP A 186 15.38 -2.52 11.47
C ASP A 186 14.54 -1.45 10.74
N LEU A 187 14.49 -0.21 11.26
CA LEU A 187 13.70 0.88 10.69
C LEU A 187 14.57 2.00 10.15
N GLU A 188 14.28 2.41 8.91
CA GLU A 188 14.86 3.59 8.30
C GLU A 188 13.85 4.74 8.22
N LEU A 189 14.27 5.93 8.65
CA LEU A 189 13.50 7.15 8.48
C LEU A 189 13.71 7.72 7.08
N THR A 190 12.64 7.81 6.30
CA THR A 190 12.70 8.29 4.91
C THR A 190 12.05 9.66 4.76
N GLY A 191 12.68 10.55 3.98
CA GLY A 191 12.10 11.80 3.50
C GLY A 191 12.03 11.82 1.98
N ARG A 192 11.11 12.60 1.40
CA ARG A 192 11.02 12.79 -0.05
C ARG A 192 10.55 14.18 -0.41
N PHE A 193 10.91 14.61 -1.62
CA PHE A 193 10.43 15.85 -2.22
C PHE A 193 10.08 15.61 -3.68
N ILE A 194 8.99 16.21 -4.15
CA ILE A 194 8.64 16.24 -5.57
C ILE A 194 8.85 17.67 -6.05
N TYR A 195 9.77 17.84 -6.99
CA TYR A 195 10.09 19.14 -7.59
C TYR A 195 9.59 19.20 -9.03
N LYS A 196 9.09 20.37 -9.44
CA LYS A 196 8.89 20.69 -10.84
C LYS A 196 10.14 21.40 -11.36
N THR A 197 10.77 20.85 -12.39
CA THR A 197 11.93 21.46 -13.02
C THR A 197 11.51 22.21 -14.29
N ASP A 198 12.35 23.15 -14.75
CA ASP A 198 12.17 23.88 -16.00
C ASP A 198 12.74 23.13 -17.23
N GLY A 199 13.20 21.89 -17.03
CA GLY A 199 13.81 21.05 -18.09
C GLY A 199 15.26 21.40 -18.42
N SER A 200 15.92 22.29 -17.66
CA SER A 200 17.31 22.69 -17.90
C SER A 200 18.36 21.73 -17.29
N PHE A 201 17.94 20.78 -16.46
CA PHE A 201 18.82 19.79 -15.83
C PHE A 201 19.33 18.78 -16.85
N LYS A 202 20.60 18.93 -17.25
CA LYS A 202 21.30 18.02 -18.16
C LYS A 202 22.41 17.22 -17.51
N ASP A 203 22.72 17.50 -16.24
CA ASP A 203 23.76 16.78 -15.53
C ASP A 203 23.22 15.42 -15.06
N LEU A 204 23.65 14.37 -15.76
CA LEU A 204 23.31 12.97 -15.47
C LEU A 204 23.77 12.49 -14.08
N LYS A 205 24.55 13.29 -13.34
CA LYS A 205 24.84 13.02 -11.93
C LYS A 205 23.66 13.32 -11.01
N TYR A 206 22.78 14.23 -11.41
CA TYR A 206 21.66 14.71 -10.60
C TYR A 206 20.29 14.38 -11.20
N TYR A 207 20.24 14.12 -12.51
CA TYR A 207 19.00 13.76 -13.20
C TYR A 207 19.27 12.92 -14.45
N ASP A 208 18.64 11.75 -14.54
CA ASP A 208 18.61 10.92 -15.73
C ASP A 208 17.14 10.67 -16.11
N SER A 209 16.77 10.97 -17.36
CA SER A 209 15.39 10.83 -17.83
C SER A 209 15.00 9.39 -18.16
N LYS A 210 15.97 8.47 -18.20
CA LYS A 210 15.78 7.04 -18.48
C LYS A 210 15.96 6.16 -17.26
N ASN A 211 16.82 6.54 -16.31
CA ASN A 211 17.15 5.72 -15.16
C ASN A 211 16.81 6.42 -13.85
N ALA A 212 16.33 5.66 -12.87
CA ALA A 212 16.29 6.14 -11.49
C ALA A 212 17.72 6.22 -10.94
N LEU A 213 18.04 7.26 -10.17
CA LEU A 213 19.35 7.41 -9.54
C LEU A 213 19.26 7.00 -8.06
N ILE A 214 20.22 6.19 -7.58
CA ILE A 214 20.36 5.80 -6.16
C ILE A 214 21.79 6.00 -5.66
#